data_AF-A0A2A2A891-F1
#
_entry.id   AF-A0A2A2A891-F1
#
_cell.length_a   1.000
_cell.length_b   1.000
_cell.length_c   1.000
_cell.angle_alpha   90.00
_cell.angle_beta   90.00
_cell.angle_gamma   90.00
#
_symmetry.space_group_name_H-M   'P 1'
#
loop_
_entity.id
_entity.type
_entity.pdbx_description
1 polymer ?
#
loop_
_entity_poly.entity_id
_entity_poly.type
_entity_poly.pdbx_seq_one_letter_code
_entity_poly.pdbx_strand_id
1 'polypeptide(L)'
;MRQRGWLALCLLAAAIAAAVLLLLPLARADKPAPAPAWATLSALQDVRGQPASVHLKPGRPTLVKFWASWCPLCLSELQQTNDWVRDGQLGNVNLVSLASPGHLGEKASGAFERWYSRLEYPQLPVLLDHGGSITQALGIRVYPSWALFDADGQLLRSVRGSLNAAQLQALLTNAQAPLDAAAAASPTPSPAPQEEHTMNRKTIYLAGGCFWGLEAYFQRVPGVVDAVSGYANGKTDKPSYEDVIHRGTGHAETVRVDYDADRLSLEDILEYYFRVIDPTSLNRQGNDRGTQYRTGIYYTDAAEQPLIAAALAAEQRKYGQPLVVENLPLRQFHPAEEYHQDYLLKNPGGYCHIDIRKADEPLQGRQQRMQGQQAQAAQGSSQGAGFDAQAWRKPDDAALRQQLTPEQYRITQQSGTERAFSHAYDHLFEPGIYVDVVSGEPLFSSADKFDSGCGWPSFTRPIEQAAVTEHEDLSYNMRRVEVRSRTADSHLGHVFPDGPRDKGGLRYCINGASLRFIPLAQMEEQGYGAYKAQVQR
;
A
#
# COMPACT_ATOMS: atom_id res chain seq x y z
N MET A 1 1.08 -97.31 40.52
CA MET A 1 -0.36 -97.57 40.33
C MET A 1 -1.13 -96.34 40.81
N ARG A 2 -2.15 -95.92 40.03
CA ARG A 2 -3.10 -94.80 40.22
C ARG A 2 -2.51 -93.40 39.92
N GLN A 3 -2.67 -92.85 38.71
CA GLN A 3 -3.87 -92.31 38.04
C GLN A 3 -4.60 -91.17 38.77
N ARG A 4 -4.54 -90.00 38.11
CA ARG A 4 -5.66 -89.12 37.68
C ARG A 4 -6.37 -88.20 38.69
N GLY A 5 -6.44 -86.93 38.28
CA GLY A 5 -7.51 -85.94 38.57
C GLY A 5 -7.13 -84.97 39.68
N TRP A 6 -7.05 -83.65 39.52
CA TRP A 6 -7.65 -82.67 38.60
C TRP A 6 -6.57 -81.59 38.30
N LEU A 7 -6.26 -81.11 37.09
CA LEU A 7 -7.05 -80.42 36.07
C LEU A 7 -7.89 -79.24 36.57
N ALA A 8 -7.34 -78.05 36.30
CA ALA A 8 -8.04 -76.80 36.03
C ALA A 8 -8.77 -76.11 37.20
N LEU A 9 -8.06 -75.21 37.89
CA LEU A 9 -8.41 -73.79 37.92
C LEU A 9 -7.15 -73.01 38.37
N CYS A 10 -6.95 -71.81 37.81
CA CYS A 10 -5.87 -70.86 38.13
C CYS A 10 -4.53 -71.05 37.38
N LEU A 11 -4.57 -71.22 36.06
CA LEU A 11 -3.58 -70.60 35.17
C LEU A 11 -3.97 -69.12 35.01
N LEU A 12 -3.01 -68.20 35.20
CA LEU A 12 -3.09 -66.71 35.22
C LEU A 12 -3.13 -66.05 36.62
N ALA A 13 -2.14 -66.32 37.46
CA ALA A 13 -1.81 -65.45 38.59
C ALA A 13 -0.32 -65.54 38.98
N ALA A 14 0.61 -65.43 38.02
CA ALA A 14 2.05 -65.32 38.34
C ALA A 14 2.91 -64.78 37.16
N ALA A 15 2.39 -63.84 36.37
CA ALA A 15 3.15 -63.17 35.31
C ALA A 15 2.89 -61.65 35.27
N ILE A 16 2.57 -61.05 36.42
CA ILE A 16 2.43 -59.59 36.58
C ILE A 16 3.04 -59.20 37.93
N ALA A 17 4.36 -59.28 38.05
CA ALA A 17 5.08 -58.75 39.22
C ALA A 17 6.52 -58.28 38.92
N ALA A 18 6.92 -58.18 37.64
CA ALA A 18 8.27 -57.74 37.26
C ALA A 18 8.30 -56.84 36.01
N ALA A 19 7.26 -56.02 35.81
CA ALA A 19 7.19 -55.06 34.70
C ALA A 19 6.45 -53.75 35.05
N VAL A 20 6.57 -53.27 36.31
CA VAL A 20 5.91 -52.01 36.76
C VAL A 20 6.89 -51.04 37.44
N LEU A 21 8.21 -51.16 37.20
CA LEU A 21 9.18 -50.24 37.77
C LEU A 21 10.25 -49.80 36.75
N LEU A 22 9.81 -49.22 35.63
CA LEU A 22 10.69 -48.49 34.69
C LEU A 22 9.87 -47.55 33.77
N LEU A 23 8.95 -46.78 34.34
CA LEU A 23 8.32 -45.63 33.68
C LEU A 23 8.02 -44.55 34.74
N LEU A 24 9.07 -44.03 35.38
CA LEU A 24 9.01 -42.68 35.95
C LEU A 24 9.55 -41.74 34.86
N PRO A 25 8.79 -40.71 34.43
CA PRO A 25 9.37 -39.71 33.56
C PRO A 25 10.42 -38.98 34.38
N LEU A 26 11.67 -39.04 33.95
CA LEU A 26 12.68 -38.04 34.31
C LEU A 26 12.08 -36.69 33.94
N ALA A 27 11.64 -35.95 34.97
CA ALA A 27 11.26 -34.56 34.83
C ALA A 27 12.47 -33.82 34.25
N ARG A 28 12.43 -33.59 32.95
CA ARG A 28 13.27 -32.60 32.30
C ARG A 28 12.95 -31.31 33.03
N ALA A 29 13.96 -30.67 33.61
CA ALA A 29 13.85 -29.28 34.01
C ALA A 29 13.60 -28.48 32.73
N ASP A 30 12.33 -28.33 32.39
CA ASP A 30 11.89 -27.41 31.37
C ASP A 30 12.39 -26.03 31.80
N LYS A 31 13.16 -25.40 30.92
CA LYS A 31 13.41 -23.97 30.99
C LYS A 31 12.05 -23.30 31.24
N PRO A 32 11.97 -22.28 32.12
CA PRO A 32 10.69 -21.66 32.45
C PRO A 32 9.96 -21.31 31.16
N ALA A 33 8.70 -21.73 31.08
CA ALA A 33 7.81 -21.38 29.99
C ALA A 33 7.92 -19.87 29.73
N PRO A 34 7.94 -19.42 28.46
CA PRO A 34 7.84 -18.00 28.19
C PRO A 34 6.61 -17.49 28.94
N ALA A 35 6.76 -16.38 29.67
CA ALA A 35 5.68 -15.75 30.39
C ALA A 35 4.43 -15.72 29.48
N PRO A 36 3.20 -15.95 30.01
CA PRO A 36 2.01 -15.78 29.18
C PRO A 36 2.13 -14.40 28.54
N ALA A 37 2.03 -14.29 27.21
CA ALA A 37 2.36 -13.05 26.47
C ALA A 37 1.71 -11.79 27.08
N TRP A 38 0.57 -11.99 27.75
CA TRP A 38 -0.10 -11.04 28.63
C TRP A 38 0.74 -10.45 29.77
N ALA A 39 1.45 -11.27 30.55
CA ALA A 39 2.30 -10.81 31.64
C ALA A 39 3.39 -9.85 31.12
N THR A 40 4.02 -10.19 29.99
CA THR A 40 4.97 -9.30 29.32
C THR A 40 4.29 -8.03 28.82
N LEU A 41 3.14 -8.15 28.15
CA LEU A 41 2.38 -7.02 27.63
C LEU A 41 1.95 -6.03 28.73
N SER A 42 1.45 -6.54 29.86
CA SER A 42 1.00 -5.74 31.00
C SER A 42 2.14 -5.03 31.73
N ALA A 43 3.38 -5.50 31.55
CA ALA A 43 4.59 -4.91 32.12
C ALA A 43 5.28 -3.89 31.19
N LEU A 44 4.81 -3.73 29.93
CA LEU A 44 5.40 -2.78 29.00
C LEU A 44 5.15 -1.33 29.39
N GLN A 45 5.92 -0.44 28.78
CA GLN A 45 5.67 1.00 28.78
C GLN A 45 5.20 1.42 27.39
N ASP A 46 4.40 2.49 27.36
CA ASP A 46 4.06 3.18 26.13
C ASP A 46 5.21 4.09 25.67
N VAL A 47 5.09 4.59 24.45
CA VAL A 47 6.06 5.51 23.82
C VAL A 47 6.28 6.83 24.58
N ARG A 48 5.43 7.14 25.56
CA ARG A 48 5.54 8.31 26.46
C ARG A 48 6.06 7.93 27.84
N GLY A 49 6.48 6.68 28.05
CA GLY A 49 6.97 6.16 29.31
C GLY A 49 5.89 5.84 30.33
N GLN A 50 4.61 5.81 29.95
CA GLN A 50 3.53 5.42 30.86
C GLN A 50 3.43 3.89 30.92
N PRO A 51 3.22 3.27 32.09
CA PRO A 51 3.06 1.83 32.18
C PRO A 51 1.77 1.38 31.47
N ALA A 52 1.80 0.19 30.86
CA ALA A 52 0.66 -0.38 30.12
C ALA A 52 -0.62 -0.47 30.99
N SER A 53 -0.48 -0.62 32.31
CA SER A 53 -1.58 -0.63 33.27
C SER A 53 -2.46 0.62 33.24
N VAL A 54 -1.98 1.76 32.72
CA VAL A 54 -2.80 2.97 32.51
C VAL A 54 -3.87 2.73 31.44
N HIS A 55 -3.57 1.90 30.46
CA HIS A 55 -4.41 1.63 29.30
C HIS A 55 -5.20 0.32 29.42
N LEU A 56 -4.75 -0.59 30.30
CA LEU A 56 -5.33 -1.92 30.51
C LEU A 56 -6.23 -1.95 31.75
N LYS A 57 -7.53 -1.65 31.58
CA LYS A 57 -8.49 -1.70 32.68
C LYS A 57 -8.74 -3.17 33.09
N PRO A 58 -8.69 -3.51 34.39
CA PRO A 58 -8.94 -4.87 34.87
C PRO A 58 -10.34 -5.38 34.51
N GLY A 59 -10.48 -6.70 34.34
CA GLY A 59 -11.77 -7.34 34.09
C GLY A 59 -12.35 -7.07 32.69
N ARG A 60 -11.52 -6.59 31.75
CA ARG A 60 -11.93 -6.33 30.35
C ARG A 60 -11.07 -7.14 29.38
N PRO A 61 -11.67 -7.69 28.31
CA PRO A 61 -10.89 -8.23 27.19
C PRO A 61 -10.02 -7.13 26.57
N THR A 62 -8.90 -7.53 25.98
CA THR A 62 -7.91 -6.60 25.41
C THR A 62 -7.64 -6.93 23.97
N LEU A 63 -7.84 -5.94 23.10
CA LEU A 63 -7.49 -5.99 21.70
C LEU A 63 -6.19 -5.22 21.46
N VAL A 64 -5.22 -5.90 20.84
CA VAL A 64 -3.88 -5.37 20.58
C VAL A 64 -3.66 -5.28 19.08
N LYS A 65 -3.41 -4.07 18.57
CA LYS A 65 -2.99 -3.83 17.18
C LYS A 65 -1.47 -3.85 17.06
N PHE A 66 -0.94 -4.77 16.27
CA PHE A 66 0.49 -4.87 15.93
C PHE A 66 0.77 -4.13 14.63
N TRP A 67 1.76 -3.26 14.65
CA TRP A 67 2.10 -2.43 13.49
C TRP A 67 3.58 -2.04 13.47
N ALA A 68 4.05 -1.52 12.32
CA ALA A 68 5.42 -1.05 12.16
C ALA A 68 5.52 0.28 11.41
N SER A 69 6.56 1.07 11.70
CA SER A 69 6.80 2.40 11.12
C SER A 69 7.14 2.41 9.63
N TRP A 70 7.60 1.26 9.11
CA TRP A 70 7.91 1.09 7.69
C TRP A 70 6.73 0.55 6.87
N CYS A 71 5.63 0.17 7.52
CA CYS A 71 4.45 -0.45 6.90
C CYS A 71 3.44 0.63 6.47
N PRO A 72 3.28 0.93 5.17
CA PRO A 72 2.42 2.03 4.72
C PRO A 72 0.95 1.84 5.10
N LEU A 73 0.45 0.60 4.96
CA LEU A 73 -0.92 0.24 5.37
C LEU A 73 -1.15 0.46 6.87
N CYS A 74 -0.15 0.15 7.68
CA CYS A 74 -0.20 0.38 9.12
C CYS A 74 -0.32 1.87 9.46
N LEU A 75 0.48 2.70 8.79
CA LEU A 75 0.49 4.15 8.99
C LEU A 75 -0.84 4.78 8.56
N SER A 76 -1.42 4.33 7.44
CA SER A 76 -2.73 4.83 6.98
C SER A 76 -3.88 4.55 7.95
N GLU A 77 -3.72 3.58 8.86
CA GLU A 77 -4.76 3.18 9.82
C GLU A 77 -4.51 3.67 11.26
N LEU A 78 -3.42 4.40 11.52
CA LEU A 78 -3.13 4.89 12.88
C LEU A 78 -4.19 5.88 13.36
N GLN A 79 -4.66 6.76 12.48
CA GLN A 79 -5.73 7.71 12.82
C GLN A 79 -7.03 7.00 13.24
N GLN A 80 -7.45 5.99 12.47
CA GLN A 80 -8.61 5.18 12.81
C GLN A 80 -8.46 4.50 14.18
N THR A 81 -7.28 3.95 14.46
CA THR A 81 -7.02 3.30 15.75
C THR A 81 -7.03 4.31 16.90
N ASN A 82 -6.47 5.51 16.67
CA ASN A 82 -6.51 6.63 17.62
C ASN A 82 -7.95 7.07 17.91
N ASP A 83 -8.79 7.18 16.88
CA ASP A 83 -10.21 7.56 17.02
C ASP A 83 -11.01 6.50 17.77
N TRP A 84 -10.78 5.21 17.51
CA TRP A 84 -11.44 4.13 18.24
C TRP A 84 -11.11 4.11 19.74
N VAL A 85 -9.87 4.44 20.10
CA VAL A 85 -9.48 4.61 21.50
C VAL A 85 -10.18 5.82 22.12
N ARG A 86 -10.23 6.96 21.40
CA ARG A 86 -10.86 8.20 21.87
C ARG A 86 -12.36 8.06 22.10
N ASP A 87 -13.07 7.53 21.11
CA ASP A 87 -14.53 7.59 21.05
C ASP A 87 -15.20 6.46 21.86
N GLY A 88 -14.41 5.51 22.39
CA GLY A 88 -14.92 4.37 23.16
C GLY A 88 -15.85 3.47 22.35
N GLN A 89 -15.81 3.55 21.02
CA GLN A 89 -16.73 2.86 20.10
C GLN A 89 -16.72 1.34 20.22
N LEU A 90 -15.69 0.77 20.84
CA LEU A 90 -15.52 -0.69 21.03
C LEU A 90 -16.07 -1.21 22.37
N GLY A 91 -16.81 -0.37 23.11
CA GLY A 91 -17.49 -0.78 24.33
C GLY A 91 -16.53 -1.13 25.48
N ASN A 92 -16.77 -2.27 26.15
CA ASN A 92 -16.05 -2.67 27.36
C ASN A 92 -14.73 -3.43 27.10
N VAL A 93 -13.95 -2.98 26.12
CA VAL A 93 -12.69 -3.61 25.68
C VAL A 93 -11.54 -2.63 25.87
N ASN A 94 -10.38 -3.13 26.28
CA ASN A 94 -9.13 -2.36 26.23
C ASN A 94 -8.60 -2.39 24.79
N LEU A 95 -8.41 -1.24 24.15
CA LEU A 95 -7.73 -1.17 22.86
C LEU A 95 -6.36 -0.52 23.05
N VAL A 96 -5.31 -1.26 22.70
CA VAL A 96 -3.93 -0.76 22.67
C VAL A 96 -3.29 -1.10 21.33
N SER A 97 -2.27 -0.34 20.95
CA SER A 97 -1.40 -0.69 19.83
C SER A 97 0.00 -1.01 20.33
N LEU A 98 0.76 -1.76 19.54
CA LEU A 98 2.08 -2.27 19.90
C LEU A 98 3.00 -2.17 18.69
N ALA A 99 4.17 -1.56 18.92
CA ALA A 99 5.29 -1.57 18.01
C ALA A 99 6.46 -2.30 18.65
N SER A 100 7.31 -2.95 17.84
CA SER A 100 8.45 -3.74 18.33
C SER A 100 9.78 -3.19 17.84
N PRO A 101 10.29 -2.08 18.41
CA PRO A 101 11.57 -1.53 18.01
C PRO A 101 12.71 -2.55 18.02
N GLY A 102 13.50 -2.58 16.96
CA GLY A 102 14.59 -3.55 16.77
C GLY A 102 14.15 -4.96 16.35
N HIS A 103 12.89 -5.15 15.96
CA HIS A 103 12.34 -6.43 15.49
C HIS A 103 11.59 -6.28 14.16
N LEU A 104 11.64 -7.31 13.29
CA LEU A 104 10.98 -7.32 11.97
C LEU A 104 11.19 -6.04 11.16
N GLY A 105 12.42 -5.55 11.06
CA GLY A 105 12.76 -4.35 10.28
C GLY A 105 12.31 -3.02 10.89
N GLU A 106 11.74 -3.02 12.10
CA GLU A 106 11.41 -1.79 12.82
C GLU A 106 12.67 -1.01 13.22
N LYS A 107 12.53 0.32 13.31
CA LYS A 107 13.56 1.24 13.82
C LYS A 107 14.06 0.77 15.18
N ALA A 108 15.32 1.05 15.49
CA ALA A 108 15.83 0.91 16.85
C ALA A 108 15.07 1.85 17.80
N SER A 109 14.81 1.44 19.03
CA SER A 109 14.19 2.27 20.08
C SER A 109 15.20 3.19 20.74
N GLY A 110 15.63 4.33 20.24
CA GLY A 110 14.73 5.45 20.10
C GLY A 110 14.97 6.31 18.90
N ALA A 111 15.46 5.70 17.83
CA ALA A 111 15.07 6.18 16.52
C ALA A 111 13.54 6.06 16.33
N PHE A 112 12.91 4.99 16.84
CA PHE A 112 11.46 4.82 16.86
C PHE A 112 10.78 5.90 17.70
N GLU A 113 11.14 6.03 18.98
CA GLU A 113 10.50 7.03 19.86
C GLU A 113 10.64 8.47 19.34
N ARG A 114 11.83 8.88 18.87
CA ARG A 114 12.03 10.20 18.24
C ARG A 114 11.28 10.38 16.93
N TRP A 115 11.09 9.30 16.18
CA TRP A 115 10.30 9.35 14.96
C TRP A 115 8.82 9.50 15.31
N TYR A 116 8.30 8.69 16.23
CA TYR A 116 6.91 8.69 16.64
C TYR A 116 6.52 9.99 17.34
N SER A 117 7.41 10.61 18.11
CA SER A 117 7.16 11.90 18.78
C SER A 117 6.87 13.06 17.80
N ARG A 118 7.11 12.88 16.50
CA ARG A 118 6.79 13.84 15.45
C ARG A 118 5.41 13.60 14.81
N LEU A 119 4.68 12.58 15.25
CA LEU A 119 3.35 12.23 14.77
C LEU A 119 2.28 12.72 15.74
N GLU A 120 1.12 13.11 15.23
CA GLU A 120 0.02 13.70 16.01
C GLU A 120 -1.08 12.67 16.35
N TYR A 121 -0.76 11.67 17.20
CA TYR A 121 -1.73 10.68 17.69
C TYR A 121 -1.82 10.68 19.23
N PRO A 122 -2.41 11.74 19.84
CA PRO A 122 -2.37 11.94 21.28
C PRO A 122 -3.15 10.90 22.09
N GLN A 123 -4.12 10.22 21.49
CA GLN A 123 -4.98 9.25 22.19
C GLN A 123 -4.53 7.80 21.97
N LEU A 124 -3.66 7.55 20.98
CA LEU A 124 -3.23 6.19 20.64
C LEU A 124 -2.22 5.66 21.69
N PRO A 125 -2.53 4.57 22.41
CA PRO A 125 -1.56 3.91 23.26
C PRO A 125 -0.65 3.07 22.38
N VAL A 126 0.63 3.41 22.33
CA VAL A 126 1.65 2.63 21.59
C VAL A 126 2.59 2.00 22.60
N LEU A 127 2.35 0.74 22.94
CA LEU A 127 3.22 -0.06 23.79
C LEU A 127 4.49 -0.44 23.01
N LEU A 128 5.63 -0.40 23.69
CA LEU A 128 6.93 -0.70 23.09
C LEU A 128 7.42 -2.08 23.53
N ASP A 129 7.38 -3.05 22.61
CA ASP A 129 7.94 -4.40 22.81
C ASP A 129 9.35 -4.44 22.22
N HIS A 130 10.32 -3.86 22.93
CA HIS A 130 11.71 -3.81 22.50
C HIS A 130 12.25 -5.22 22.21
N GLY A 131 12.74 -5.44 20.99
CA GLY A 131 13.23 -6.75 20.55
C GLY A 131 12.14 -7.76 20.15
N GLY A 132 10.86 -7.39 20.26
CA GLY A 132 9.74 -8.15 19.69
C GLY A 132 9.39 -9.44 20.43
N SER A 133 9.59 -9.49 21.74
CA SER A 133 9.36 -10.69 22.54
C SER A 133 7.90 -11.20 22.49
N ILE A 134 6.94 -10.27 22.48
CA ILE A 134 5.50 -10.57 22.40
C ILE A 134 5.15 -10.94 20.96
N THR A 135 5.66 -10.18 19.98
CA THR A 135 5.48 -10.48 18.55
C THR A 135 5.95 -11.91 18.23
N GLN A 136 7.09 -12.32 18.77
CA GLN A 136 7.61 -13.69 18.65
C GLN A 136 6.74 -14.73 19.36
N ALA A 137 6.36 -14.47 20.62
CA ALA A 137 5.54 -15.40 21.41
C ALA A 137 4.17 -15.67 20.78
N LEU A 138 3.59 -14.66 20.13
CA LEU A 138 2.29 -14.75 19.45
C LEU A 138 2.40 -15.19 17.98
N GLY A 139 3.61 -15.44 17.48
CA GLY A 139 3.84 -15.86 16.09
C GLY A 139 3.47 -14.81 15.04
N ILE A 140 3.47 -13.53 15.39
CA ILE A 140 3.18 -12.43 14.47
C ILE A 140 4.39 -12.24 13.55
N ARG A 141 4.18 -12.37 12.23
CA ARG A 141 5.24 -12.27 11.21
C ARG A 141 4.99 -11.21 10.14
N VAL A 142 3.79 -10.63 10.15
CA VAL A 142 3.32 -9.67 9.15
C VAL A 142 2.55 -8.56 9.85
N TYR A 143 2.59 -7.36 9.28
CA TYR A 143 1.88 -6.19 9.79
C TYR A 143 0.93 -5.60 8.72
N PRO A 144 -0.22 -5.02 9.10
CA PRO A 144 -0.76 -5.02 10.45
C PRO A 144 -1.24 -6.42 10.87
N SER A 145 -1.31 -6.67 12.17
CA SER A 145 -1.92 -7.87 12.76
C SER A 145 -2.62 -7.50 14.06
N TRP A 146 -3.48 -8.40 14.56
CA TRP A 146 -4.28 -8.17 15.76
C TRP A 146 -4.23 -9.39 16.67
N ALA A 147 -4.27 -9.16 17.98
CA ALA A 147 -4.49 -10.21 18.98
C ALA A 147 -5.60 -9.80 19.96
N LEU A 148 -6.56 -10.69 20.17
CA LEU A 148 -7.60 -10.55 21.16
C LEU A 148 -7.27 -11.44 22.37
N PHE A 149 -7.23 -10.83 23.54
CA PHE A 149 -7.10 -11.48 24.83
C PHE A 149 -8.41 -11.36 25.61
N ASP A 150 -8.74 -12.37 26.42
CA ASP A 150 -9.83 -12.28 27.39
C ASP A 150 -9.47 -11.41 28.61
N ALA A 151 -10.39 -11.32 29.56
CA ALA A 151 -10.21 -10.53 30.78
C ALA A 151 -9.14 -11.09 31.73
N ASP A 152 -8.79 -12.37 31.59
CA ASP A 152 -7.78 -13.08 32.38
C ASP A 152 -6.42 -13.12 31.67
N GLY A 153 -6.33 -12.53 30.46
CA GLY A 153 -5.10 -12.43 29.68
C GLY A 153 -4.78 -13.67 28.84
N GLN A 154 -5.73 -14.57 28.62
CA GLN A 154 -5.55 -15.68 27.68
C GLN A 154 -5.78 -15.20 26.25
N LEU A 155 -4.91 -15.62 25.33
CA LEU A 155 -5.07 -15.32 23.91
C LEU A 155 -6.28 -16.08 23.35
N LEU A 156 -7.29 -15.35 22.90
CA LEU A 156 -8.48 -15.92 22.27
C LEU A 156 -8.29 -16.12 20.76
N ARG A 157 -7.68 -15.14 20.08
CA ARG A 157 -7.44 -15.19 18.63
C ARG A 157 -6.36 -14.21 18.17
N SER A 158 -5.58 -14.62 17.18
CA SER A 158 -4.74 -13.74 16.36
C SER A 158 -5.31 -13.58 14.95
N VAL A 159 -5.29 -12.38 14.40
CA VAL A 159 -5.73 -12.09 13.02
C VAL A 159 -4.61 -11.40 12.27
N ARG A 160 -4.33 -11.84 11.04
CA ARG A 160 -3.35 -11.23 10.14
C ARG A 160 -4.06 -10.23 9.23
N GLY A 161 -3.46 -9.07 9.01
CA GLY A 161 -4.01 -8.02 8.15
C GLY A 161 -4.91 -7.02 8.89
N SER A 162 -5.50 -6.14 8.12
CA SER A 162 -6.38 -5.06 8.60
C SER A 162 -7.74 -5.58 9.04
N LEU A 163 -8.35 -4.90 10.00
CA LEU A 163 -9.72 -5.17 10.44
C LEU A 163 -10.56 -3.91 10.24
N ASN A 164 -11.69 -4.04 9.56
CA ASN A 164 -12.68 -2.97 9.51
C ASN A 164 -13.56 -2.96 10.79
N ALA A 165 -14.39 -1.93 10.96
CA ALA A 165 -15.21 -1.78 12.17
C ALA A 165 -16.18 -2.95 12.41
N ALA A 166 -16.79 -3.50 11.35
CA ALA A 166 -17.73 -4.61 11.45
C ALA A 166 -17.04 -5.92 11.82
N GLN A 167 -15.88 -6.21 11.23
CA GLN A 167 -15.06 -7.37 11.57
C GLN A 167 -14.56 -7.29 13.00
N LEU A 168 -14.15 -6.10 13.44
CA LEU A 168 -13.68 -5.88 14.79
C LEU A 168 -14.84 -6.03 15.79
N GLN A 169 -16.03 -5.49 15.51
CA GLN A 169 -17.23 -5.72 16.34
C GLN A 169 -17.63 -7.21 16.39
N ALA A 170 -17.56 -7.92 15.27
CA ALA A 170 -17.84 -9.35 15.21
C ALA A 170 -16.83 -10.15 16.04
N LEU A 171 -15.54 -9.80 15.95
CA LEU A 171 -14.46 -10.39 16.74
C LEU A 171 -14.67 -10.17 18.24
N LEU A 172 -15.12 -8.99 18.65
CA LEU A 172 -15.41 -8.67 20.06
C LEU A 172 -16.67 -9.34 20.59
N THR A 173 -17.64 -9.61 19.72
CA THR A 173 -18.90 -10.30 20.09
C THR A 173 -18.68 -11.82 20.17
N ASN A 174 -17.92 -12.37 19.23
CA ASN A 174 -17.53 -13.77 19.20
C ASN A 174 -16.09 -13.84 18.68
N ALA A 175 -15.16 -14.24 19.56
CA ALA A 175 -13.75 -14.36 19.22
C ALA A 175 -13.52 -15.20 17.95
N GLN A 176 -14.37 -16.21 17.72
CA GLN A 176 -14.26 -17.13 16.58
C GLN A 176 -15.18 -16.78 15.41
N ALA A 177 -15.69 -15.55 15.35
CA ALA A 177 -16.53 -15.09 14.25
C ALA A 177 -15.84 -15.28 12.88
N PRO A 178 -16.56 -15.73 11.84
CA PRO A 178 -16.05 -15.74 10.48
C PRO A 178 -15.93 -14.28 9.99
N LEU A 179 -14.71 -13.76 9.95
CA LEU A 179 -14.44 -12.35 9.67
C LEU A 179 -14.72 -11.97 8.22
N ASP A 180 -14.71 -12.94 7.31
CA ASP A 180 -15.06 -12.72 5.90
C ASP A 180 -16.56 -12.41 5.73
N ALA A 181 -17.42 -13.05 6.53
CA ALA A 181 -18.86 -12.78 6.52
C ALA A 181 -19.20 -11.46 7.25
N ALA A 182 -18.45 -11.12 8.30
CA ALA A 182 -18.59 -9.84 9.01
C ALA A 182 -18.11 -8.65 8.18
N ALA A 183 -17.14 -8.85 7.28
CA ALA A 183 -16.74 -7.83 6.31
C ALA A 183 -17.89 -7.39 5.39
N ALA A 184 -18.81 -8.31 5.09
CA ALA A 184 -19.97 -8.09 4.22
C ALA A 184 -21.22 -7.53 4.95
N ALA A 185 -21.19 -7.40 6.29
CA ALA A 185 -22.35 -7.01 7.10
C ALA A 185 -22.44 -5.50 7.42
N SER A 186 -21.51 -4.68 6.94
CA SER A 186 -21.72 -3.23 6.84
C SER A 186 -22.83 -2.95 5.82
N PRO A 187 -23.72 -1.96 6.04
CA PRO A 187 -24.69 -1.59 5.03
C PRO A 187 -23.97 -0.89 3.89
N THR A 188 -23.49 -1.67 2.94
CA THR A 188 -23.21 -1.23 1.57
C THR A 188 -24.29 -1.83 0.68
N PRO A 189 -24.89 -1.05 -0.23
CA PRO A 189 -25.85 -1.57 -1.18
C PRO A 189 -25.16 -2.67 -2.01
N SER A 190 -25.91 -3.75 -2.24
CA SER A 190 -25.48 -4.86 -3.09
C SER A 190 -24.98 -4.32 -4.43
N PRO A 191 -23.85 -4.83 -4.97
CA PRO A 191 -23.40 -4.41 -6.28
C PRO A 191 -24.44 -4.85 -7.31
N ALA A 192 -24.96 -3.89 -8.07
CA ALA A 192 -25.36 -4.16 -9.44
C ALA A 192 -24.11 -4.73 -10.16
N PRO A 193 -24.27 -5.61 -11.17
CA PRO A 193 -23.13 -6.28 -11.79
C PRO A 193 -22.15 -5.23 -12.32
N GLN A 194 -21.03 -5.08 -11.63
CA GLN A 194 -19.92 -4.26 -12.09
C GLN A 194 -19.09 -5.10 -13.05
N GLU A 195 -18.84 -4.57 -14.24
CA GLU A 195 -17.82 -5.10 -15.13
C GLU A 195 -16.48 -5.12 -14.37
N GLU A 196 -15.86 -6.29 -14.32
CA GLU A 196 -14.49 -6.45 -13.80
C GLU A 196 -13.57 -5.50 -14.56
N HIS A 197 -13.05 -4.48 -13.89
CA HIS A 197 -11.90 -3.74 -14.41
C HIS A 197 -10.68 -4.66 -14.30
N THR A 198 -10.51 -5.52 -15.29
CA THR A 198 -9.32 -6.36 -15.43
C THR A 198 -8.09 -5.45 -15.54
N MET A 199 -7.16 -5.54 -14.58
CA MET A 199 -5.89 -4.79 -14.67
C MET A 199 -5.23 -5.11 -16.00
N ASN A 200 -4.90 -4.09 -16.80
CA ASN A 200 -4.26 -4.23 -18.10
C ASN A 200 -2.78 -4.59 -17.94
N ARG A 201 -2.51 -5.80 -17.44
CA ARG A 201 -1.17 -6.28 -17.14
C ARG A 201 -0.41 -6.56 -18.43
N LYS A 202 0.72 -5.89 -18.60
CA LYS A 202 1.72 -6.19 -19.64
C LYS A 202 3.03 -6.64 -19.01
N THR A 203 3.85 -7.32 -19.80
CA THR A 203 5.10 -7.92 -19.34
C THR A 203 6.22 -7.57 -20.31
N ILE A 204 7.36 -7.14 -19.78
CA ILE A 204 8.61 -6.97 -20.55
C ILE A 204 9.79 -7.57 -19.77
N TYR A 205 10.82 -8.02 -20.48
CA TYR A 205 11.98 -8.67 -19.88
C TYR A 205 13.23 -7.84 -20.13
N LEU A 206 13.91 -7.43 -19.05
CA LEU A 206 14.99 -6.46 -19.09
C LEU A 206 16.26 -7.07 -18.49
N ALA A 207 17.29 -7.23 -19.30
CA ALA A 207 18.63 -7.64 -18.87
C ALA A 207 19.50 -6.39 -18.74
N GLY A 208 20.05 -6.12 -17.57
CA GLY A 208 20.74 -4.84 -17.30
C GLY A 208 21.89 -4.97 -16.33
N GLY A 209 22.61 -6.09 -16.36
CA GLY A 209 23.65 -6.40 -15.37
C GLY A 209 23.14 -7.34 -14.28
N CYS A 210 23.72 -7.26 -13.08
CA CYS A 210 23.26 -8.04 -11.94
C CYS A 210 21.78 -7.77 -11.65
N PHE A 211 20.94 -8.79 -11.72
CA PHE A 211 19.49 -8.62 -11.61
C PHE A 211 19.01 -8.18 -10.22
N TRP A 212 19.82 -8.28 -9.16
CA TRP A 212 19.42 -7.95 -7.78
C TRP A 212 19.10 -6.48 -7.63
N GLY A 213 19.95 -5.62 -8.21
CA GLY A 213 19.73 -4.18 -8.23
C GLY A 213 18.58 -3.80 -9.15
N LEU A 214 18.46 -4.47 -10.29
CA LEU A 214 17.47 -4.14 -11.30
C LEU A 214 16.05 -4.55 -10.87
N GLU A 215 15.90 -5.70 -10.22
CA GLU A 215 14.66 -6.17 -9.62
C GLU A 215 14.22 -5.21 -8.51
N ALA A 216 15.08 -4.94 -7.53
CA ALA A 216 14.78 -4.03 -6.44
C ALA A 216 14.47 -2.59 -6.91
N TYR A 217 15.09 -2.16 -8.02
CA TYR A 217 14.79 -0.89 -8.66
C TYR A 217 13.37 -0.89 -9.24
N PHE A 218 13.01 -1.89 -10.06
CA PHE A 218 11.67 -1.94 -10.68
C PHE A 218 10.55 -2.20 -9.69
N GLN A 219 10.79 -2.95 -8.59
CA GLN A 219 9.81 -3.13 -7.51
C GLN A 219 9.37 -1.81 -6.86
N ARG A 220 10.21 -0.77 -6.93
CA ARG A 220 9.89 0.56 -6.38
C ARG A 220 9.14 1.45 -7.36
N VAL A 221 9.13 1.12 -8.65
CA VAL A 221 8.52 1.97 -9.69
C VAL A 221 6.99 1.91 -9.57
N PRO A 222 6.30 3.04 -9.31
CA PRO A 222 4.85 3.05 -9.18
C PRO A 222 4.16 2.61 -10.48
N GLY A 223 3.39 1.52 -10.41
CA GLY A 223 2.71 0.91 -11.56
C GLY A 223 3.34 -0.40 -12.03
N VAL A 224 4.52 -0.77 -11.51
CA VAL A 224 5.02 -2.14 -11.59
C VAL A 224 4.22 -3.01 -10.62
N VAL A 225 3.73 -4.14 -11.11
CA VAL A 225 2.90 -5.11 -10.38
C VAL A 225 3.78 -6.20 -9.77
N ASP A 226 4.76 -6.68 -10.53
CA ASP A 226 5.68 -7.75 -10.11
C ASP A 226 7.02 -7.62 -10.85
N ALA A 227 8.10 -8.03 -10.21
CA ALA A 227 9.43 -8.06 -10.79
C ALA A 227 10.15 -9.33 -10.31
N VAL A 228 10.57 -10.17 -11.26
CA VAL A 228 11.13 -11.50 -10.97
C VAL A 228 12.46 -11.68 -11.67
N SER A 229 13.50 -12.00 -10.90
CA SER A 229 14.84 -12.32 -11.41
C SER A 229 14.87 -13.68 -12.11
N GLY A 230 15.61 -13.77 -13.21
CA GLY A 230 15.76 -15.00 -13.97
C GLY A 230 16.80 -14.95 -15.08
N TYR A 231 16.82 -16.01 -15.88
CA TYR A 231 17.79 -16.26 -16.92
C TYR A 231 17.09 -16.35 -18.27
N ALA A 232 17.45 -15.46 -19.21
CA ALA A 232 16.80 -15.38 -20.51
C ALA A 232 17.73 -15.68 -21.68
N ASN A 233 17.14 -16.18 -22.77
CA ASN A 233 17.73 -16.22 -24.10
C ASN A 233 19.06 -16.99 -24.24
N GLY A 234 19.39 -17.91 -23.32
CA GLY A 234 20.50 -18.86 -23.49
C GLY A 234 20.17 -20.08 -24.34
N LYS A 235 21.04 -21.10 -24.28
CA LYS A 235 21.01 -22.32 -25.11
C LYS A 235 20.48 -23.55 -24.39
N THR A 236 20.40 -23.53 -23.07
CA THR A 236 20.00 -24.67 -22.23
C THR A 236 18.64 -24.41 -21.59
N ASP A 237 17.87 -25.47 -21.35
CA ASP A 237 16.62 -25.41 -20.60
C ASP A 237 16.90 -25.42 -19.08
N LYS A 238 16.20 -24.56 -18.32
CA LYS A 238 16.26 -24.47 -16.84
C LYS A 238 17.68 -24.44 -16.26
N PRO A 239 18.53 -23.46 -16.63
CA PRO A 239 19.87 -23.35 -16.06
C PRO A 239 19.81 -23.01 -14.56
N SER A 240 20.76 -23.54 -13.79
CA SER A 240 21.08 -23.00 -12.46
C SER A 240 21.99 -21.78 -12.57
N TYR A 241 22.12 -21.00 -11.49
CA TYR A 241 23.09 -19.91 -11.41
C TYR A 241 24.51 -20.39 -11.78
N GLU A 242 24.94 -21.53 -11.27
CA GLU A 242 26.25 -22.11 -11.58
C GLU A 242 26.42 -22.41 -13.07
N ASP A 243 25.35 -22.85 -13.75
CA ASP A 243 25.38 -23.09 -15.18
C ASP A 243 25.53 -21.78 -15.97
N VAL A 244 24.83 -20.72 -15.56
CA VAL A 244 24.91 -19.39 -16.17
C VAL A 244 26.29 -18.78 -16.01
N ILE A 245 26.89 -18.88 -14.82
CA ILE A 245 28.21 -18.28 -14.54
C ILE A 245 29.37 -19.11 -15.12
N HIS A 246 29.32 -20.44 -15.04
CA HIS A 246 30.49 -21.28 -15.30
C HIS A 246 30.43 -22.16 -16.55
N ARG A 247 29.22 -22.47 -17.05
CA ARG A 247 29.06 -23.48 -18.12
C ARG A 247 28.75 -22.91 -19.50
N GLY A 248 28.82 -21.59 -19.66
CA GLY A 248 28.67 -20.94 -20.96
C GLY A 248 27.31 -21.19 -21.61
N THR A 249 26.24 -21.29 -20.80
CA THR A 249 24.87 -21.54 -21.29
C THR A 249 24.36 -20.41 -22.16
N GLY A 250 24.94 -19.21 -22.06
CA GLY A 250 24.62 -18.05 -22.88
C GLY A 250 23.38 -17.28 -22.44
N HIS A 251 22.80 -17.61 -21.28
CA HIS A 251 21.70 -16.84 -20.71
C HIS A 251 22.16 -15.45 -20.27
N ALA A 252 21.26 -14.47 -20.28
CA ALA A 252 21.43 -13.19 -19.60
C ALA A 252 20.68 -13.22 -18.26
N GLU A 253 21.28 -12.65 -17.22
CA GLU A 253 20.52 -12.24 -16.04
C GLU A 253 19.50 -11.18 -16.47
N THR A 254 18.23 -11.45 -16.18
CA THR A 254 17.08 -10.73 -16.73
C THR A 254 16.02 -10.59 -15.65
N VAL A 255 15.36 -9.44 -15.58
CA VAL A 255 14.19 -9.22 -14.73
C VAL A 255 12.95 -9.25 -15.61
N ARG A 256 11.99 -10.12 -15.30
CA ARG A 256 10.63 -10.04 -15.84
C ARG A 256 9.89 -8.95 -15.08
N VAL A 257 9.51 -7.89 -15.76
CA VAL A 257 8.75 -6.78 -15.20
C VAL A 257 7.31 -6.89 -15.69
N ASP A 258 6.41 -7.21 -14.77
CA ASP A 258 4.98 -7.12 -14.99
C ASP A 258 4.50 -5.75 -14.51
N TYR A 259 3.82 -5.01 -15.37
CA TYR A 259 3.35 -3.67 -15.06
C TYR A 259 1.92 -3.48 -15.51
N ASP A 260 1.23 -2.58 -14.81
CA ASP A 260 -0.07 -2.12 -15.21
C ASP A 260 0.09 -1.12 -16.36
N ALA A 261 -0.28 -1.55 -17.57
CA ALA A 261 -0.18 -0.73 -18.78
C ALA A 261 -1.10 0.49 -18.74
N ASP A 262 -2.05 0.54 -17.79
CA ASP A 262 -2.87 1.72 -17.51
C ASP A 262 -2.18 2.69 -16.54
N ARG A 263 -1.02 2.34 -15.96
CA ARG A 263 -0.25 3.21 -15.05
C ARG A 263 1.16 3.54 -15.55
N LEU A 264 1.77 2.63 -16.31
CA LEU A 264 3.06 2.80 -16.98
C LEU A 264 2.94 2.42 -18.46
N SER A 265 3.42 3.28 -19.35
CA SER A 265 3.61 2.88 -20.76
C SER A 265 4.91 2.08 -20.91
N LEU A 266 5.05 1.32 -22.01
CA LEU A 266 6.33 0.67 -22.33
C LEU A 266 7.46 1.71 -22.45
N GLU A 267 7.17 2.90 -23.01
CA GLU A 267 8.13 4.00 -23.10
C GLU A 267 8.60 4.46 -21.71
N ASP A 268 7.69 4.58 -20.73
CA ASP A 268 8.06 4.92 -19.36
C ASP A 268 8.94 3.83 -18.72
N ILE A 269 8.62 2.55 -18.93
CA ILE A 269 9.44 1.42 -18.45
C ILE A 269 10.86 1.49 -19.03
N LEU A 270 10.97 1.78 -20.33
CA LEU A 270 12.26 1.91 -21.02
C LEU A 270 13.06 3.14 -20.54
N GLU A 271 12.40 4.27 -20.25
CA GLU A 271 13.07 5.43 -19.64
C GLU A 271 13.62 5.11 -18.25
N TYR A 272 12.85 4.39 -17.42
CA TYR A 272 13.35 3.90 -16.12
C TYR A 272 14.53 2.94 -16.31
N TYR A 273 14.48 2.06 -17.31
CA TYR A 273 15.57 1.13 -17.61
C TYR A 273 16.86 1.86 -18.03
N PHE A 274 16.80 2.76 -19.01
CA PHE A 274 17.97 3.50 -19.49
C PHE A 274 18.61 4.41 -18.44
N ARG A 275 17.84 4.83 -17.41
CA ARG A 275 18.35 5.64 -16.30
C ARG A 275 19.40 4.92 -15.45
N VAL A 276 19.35 3.59 -15.37
CA VAL A 276 20.15 2.79 -14.42
C VAL A 276 21.18 1.88 -15.06
N ILE A 277 21.15 1.72 -16.38
CA ILE A 277 22.17 0.97 -17.12
C ILE A 277 23.16 1.91 -17.82
N ASP A 278 24.35 1.38 -18.15
CA ASP A 278 25.22 1.93 -19.19
C ASP A 278 24.90 1.25 -20.53
N PRO A 279 24.19 1.92 -21.46
CA PRO A 279 23.72 1.27 -22.67
C PRO A 279 24.81 1.14 -23.76
N THR A 280 26.03 1.63 -23.49
CA THR A 280 27.20 1.55 -24.39
C THR A 280 28.18 0.45 -23.97
N SER A 281 28.01 -0.12 -22.77
CA SER A 281 28.92 -1.12 -22.20
C SER A 281 28.58 -2.54 -22.64
N LEU A 282 29.44 -3.13 -23.47
CA LEU A 282 29.29 -4.49 -23.97
C LEU A 282 29.62 -5.53 -22.89
N ASN A 283 28.67 -6.43 -22.59
CA ASN A 283 28.83 -7.56 -21.67
C ASN A 283 29.36 -7.18 -20.28
N ARG A 284 28.96 -5.99 -19.79
CA ARG A 284 29.40 -5.48 -18.49
C ARG A 284 28.44 -4.41 -17.99
N GLN A 285 28.16 -4.41 -16.68
CA GLN A 285 27.51 -3.30 -15.97
C GLN A 285 28.21 -3.11 -14.61
N GLY A 286 28.65 -1.89 -14.31
CA GLY A 286 29.48 -1.62 -13.13
C GLY A 286 30.75 -2.48 -13.08
N ASN A 287 30.86 -3.30 -12.04
CA ASN A 287 31.97 -4.24 -11.85
C ASN A 287 31.70 -5.64 -12.40
N ASP A 288 30.46 -5.94 -12.76
CA ASP A 288 30.02 -7.27 -13.21
C ASP A 288 30.34 -7.43 -14.70
N ARG A 289 31.10 -8.48 -15.05
CA ARG A 289 31.62 -8.72 -16.40
C ARG A 289 31.30 -10.12 -16.88
N GLY A 290 30.82 -10.22 -18.11
CA GLY A 290 30.46 -11.48 -18.74
C GLY A 290 29.20 -11.33 -19.59
N THR A 291 28.99 -12.27 -20.50
CA THR A 291 27.83 -12.25 -21.40
C THR A 291 26.50 -12.34 -20.64
N GLN A 292 26.51 -12.91 -19.43
CA GLN A 292 25.34 -12.94 -18.55
C GLN A 292 24.92 -11.55 -18.06
N TYR A 293 25.83 -10.57 -18.07
CA TYR A 293 25.58 -9.18 -17.65
C TYR A 293 25.40 -8.22 -18.84
N ARG A 294 25.16 -8.76 -20.03
CA ARG A 294 24.85 -7.94 -21.22
C ARG A 294 23.52 -7.21 -21.05
N THR A 295 23.40 -6.06 -21.67
CA THR A 295 22.15 -5.30 -21.71
C THR A 295 21.22 -5.79 -22.82
N GLY A 296 19.94 -5.96 -22.52
CA GLY A 296 18.96 -6.43 -23.50
C GLY A 296 17.52 -6.15 -23.09
N ILE A 297 16.68 -5.94 -24.10
CA ILE A 297 15.23 -5.78 -23.97
C ILE A 297 14.60 -6.92 -24.77
N TYR A 298 13.88 -7.80 -24.07
CA TYR A 298 13.27 -8.98 -24.66
C TYR A 298 11.76 -8.91 -24.60
N TYR A 299 11.13 -8.82 -25.78
CA TYR A 299 9.68 -8.67 -25.92
C TYR A 299 8.99 -9.99 -26.23
N THR A 300 7.76 -10.16 -25.76
CA THR A 300 6.90 -11.29 -26.15
C THR A 300 5.90 -10.91 -27.24
N ASP A 301 5.51 -9.64 -27.32
CA ASP A 301 4.66 -9.12 -28.39
C ASP A 301 5.51 -8.47 -29.49
N ALA A 302 5.40 -8.97 -30.72
CA ALA A 302 6.14 -8.44 -31.86
C ALA A 302 5.80 -6.97 -32.17
N ALA A 303 4.63 -6.47 -31.75
CA ALA A 303 4.26 -5.07 -31.90
C ALA A 303 5.11 -4.12 -31.03
N GLU A 304 5.79 -4.63 -29.99
CA GLU A 304 6.64 -3.83 -29.11
C GLU A 304 8.03 -3.57 -29.72
N GLN A 305 8.49 -4.44 -30.64
CA GLN A 305 9.79 -4.31 -31.30
C GLN A 305 10.05 -2.92 -31.90
N PRO A 306 9.13 -2.34 -32.72
CA PRO A 306 9.34 -1.01 -33.29
C PRO A 306 9.31 0.10 -32.24
N LEU A 307 8.55 -0.06 -31.15
CA LEU A 307 8.49 0.89 -30.04
C LEU A 307 9.83 0.92 -29.28
N ILE A 308 10.39 -0.27 -29.01
CA ILE A 308 11.71 -0.44 -28.39
C ILE A 308 12.80 0.12 -29.31
N ALA A 309 12.72 -0.13 -30.61
CA ALA A 309 13.66 0.41 -31.58
C ALA A 309 13.64 1.95 -31.63
N ALA A 310 12.45 2.56 -31.56
CA ALA A 310 12.30 4.01 -31.48
C ALA A 310 12.89 4.57 -30.18
N ALA A 311 12.66 3.92 -29.04
CA ALA A 311 13.21 4.31 -27.75
C ALA A 311 14.75 4.22 -27.74
N LEU A 312 15.34 3.15 -28.29
CA LEU A 312 16.78 3.00 -28.45
C LEU A 312 17.37 4.08 -29.38
N ALA A 313 16.70 4.41 -30.48
CA ALA A 313 17.14 5.46 -31.38
C ALA A 313 17.08 6.85 -30.73
N ALA A 314 16.10 7.10 -29.86
CA ALA A 314 16.03 8.31 -29.06
C ALA A 314 17.15 8.36 -28.01
N GLU A 315 17.40 7.26 -27.31
CA GLU A 315 18.45 7.14 -26.29
C GLU A 315 19.85 7.30 -26.90
N GLN A 316 20.09 6.74 -28.10
CA GLN A 316 21.34 6.87 -28.84
C GLN A 316 21.79 8.32 -29.04
N ARG A 317 20.86 9.28 -29.11
CA ARG A 317 21.18 10.71 -29.27
C ARG A 317 21.93 11.29 -28.07
N LYS A 318 21.88 10.65 -26.91
CA LYS A 318 22.59 11.06 -25.69
C LYS A 318 24.05 10.58 -25.65
N TYR A 319 24.43 9.66 -26.54
CA TYR A 319 25.74 9.00 -26.52
C TYR A 319 26.46 9.14 -27.85
N GLY A 320 27.75 9.48 -27.82
CA GLY A 320 28.60 9.45 -29.01
C GLY A 320 29.03 8.03 -29.42
N GLN A 321 28.98 7.08 -28.49
CA GLN A 321 29.28 5.67 -28.74
C GLN A 321 27.99 4.92 -29.13
N PRO A 322 28.07 3.89 -29.98
CA PRO A 322 26.90 3.09 -30.35
C PRO A 322 26.35 2.34 -29.14
N LEU A 323 25.04 2.33 -29.00
CA LEU A 323 24.35 1.51 -28.02
C LEU A 323 24.51 0.03 -28.37
N VAL A 324 24.70 -0.80 -27.36
CA VAL A 324 24.88 -2.26 -27.49
C VAL A 324 23.75 -3.06 -26.83
N VAL A 325 22.66 -2.38 -26.49
CA VAL A 325 21.45 -3.00 -25.92
C VAL A 325 20.75 -3.86 -26.98
N GLU A 326 20.55 -5.14 -26.69
CA GLU A 326 19.80 -6.04 -27.56
C GLU A 326 18.31 -5.64 -27.64
N ASN A 327 17.71 -5.73 -28.83
CA ASN A 327 16.25 -5.64 -29.04
C ASN A 327 15.80 -6.91 -29.78
N LEU A 328 15.43 -7.94 -29.03
CA LEU A 328 15.20 -9.28 -29.54
C LEU A 328 13.90 -9.88 -28.97
N PRO A 329 13.24 -10.82 -29.67
CA PRO A 329 12.14 -11.54 -29.07
C PRO A 329 12.63 -12.40 -27.89
N LEU A 330 11.80 -12.57 -26.87
CA LEU A 330 12.04 -13.52 -25.80
C LEU A 330 11.92 -14.95 -26.36
N ARG A 331 12.99 -15.73 -26.26
CA ARG A 331 12.99 -17.16 -26.64
C ARG A 331 12.61 -18.05 -25.46
N GLN A 332 13.17 -17.76 -24.30
CA GLN A 332 12.93 -18.49 -23.06
C GLN A 332 13.31 -17.62 -21.86
N PHE A 333 12.61 -17.82 -20.75
CA PHE A 333 12.89 -17.23 -19.45
C PHE A 333 12.71 -18.29 -18.37
N HIS A 334 13.73 -18.47 -17.54
CA HIS A 334 13.67 -19.34 -16.37
C HIS A 334 13.83 -18.50 -15.10
N PRO A 335 12.86 -18.49 -14.19
CA PRO A 335 13.03 -17.83 -12.89
C PRO A 335 14.29 -18.35 -12.20
N ALA A 336 15.05 -17.43 -11.62
CA ALA A 336 16.21 -17.76 -10.81
C ALA A 336 15.76 -18.41 -9.50
N GLU A 337 16.70 -19.04 -8.81
CA GLU A 337 16.48 -19.70 -7.54
C GLU A 337 15.94 -18.71 -6.48
N GLU A 338 15.19 -19.23 -5.51
CA GLU A 338 14.51 -18.42 -4.47
C GLU A 338 15.45 -17.50 -3.68
N TYR A 339 16.73 -17.85 -3.56
CA TYR A 339 17.71 -17.01 -2.87
C TYR A 339 18.11 -15.77 -3.68
N HIS A 340 17.87 -15.74 -4.99
CA HIS A 340 18.07 -14.56 -5.84
C HIS A 340 16.85 -13.63 -5.87
N GLN A 341 15.64 -14.18 -5.72
CA GLN A 341 14.41 -13.39 -5.69
C GLN A 341 14.42 -12.46 -4.47
N ASP A 342 14.02 -11.20 -4.64
CA ASP A 342 13.95 -10.21 -3.57
C ASP A 342 15.28 -10.05 -2.81
N TYR A 343 16.43 -10.25 -3.49
CA TYR A 343 17.72 -10.38 -2.80
C TYR A 343 18.05 -9.17 -1.92
N LEU A 344 17.81 -7.95 -2.39
CA LEU A 344 18.09 -6.72 -1.62
C LEU A 344 17.04 -6.43 -0.54
N LEU A 345 15.85 -7.02 -0.60
CA LEU A 345 14.91 -7.02 0.52
C LEU A 345 15.38 -7.99 1.61
N LYS A 346 15.86 -9.17 1.21
CA LYS A 346 16.42 -10.20 2.11
C LYS A 346 17.78 -9.77 2.69
N ASN A 347 18.56 -9.00 1.92
CA ASN A 347 19.91 -8.56 2.24
C ASN A 347 20.06 -7.04 1.98
N PRO A 348 19.58 -6.16 2.88
CA PRO A 348 19.58 -4.71 2.65
C PRO A 348 20.96 -4.05 2.47
N GLY A 349 22.03 -4.69 2.96
CA GLY A 349 23.42 -4.29 2.73
C GLY A 349 24.13 -5.12 1.65
N GLY A 350 23.38 -5.91 0.89
CA GLY A 350 23.87 -6.75 -0.19
C GLY A 350 24.45 -5.95 -1.34
N TYR A 351 25.17 -6.63 -2.23
CA TYR A 351 25.78 -5.99 -3.39
C TYR A 351 24.71 -5.40 -4.32
N CYS A 352 24.89 -4.12 -4.66
CA CYS A 352 24.09 -3.44 -5.66
C CYS A 352 24.94 -2.38 -6.36
N HIS A 353 25.02 -2.43 -7.69
CA HIS A 353 25.69 -1.40 -8.49
C HIS A 353 24.73 -0.31 -9.00
N ILE A 354 23.42 -0.47 -8.76
CA ILE A 354 22.36 0.46 -9.16
C ILE A 354 21.94 1.30 -7.94
N ASP A 355 21.81 2.62 -8.10
CA ASP A 355 21.15 3.44 -7.10
C ASP A 355 19.63 3.27 -7.21
N ILE A 356 19.08 2.34 -6.43
CA ILE A 356 17.65 1.96 -6.49
C ILE A 356 16.70 3.12 -6.14
N ARG A 357 17.20 4.19 -5.50
CA ARG A 357 16.40 5.39 -5.17
C ARG A 357 16.03 6.21 -6.39
N LYS A 358 16.74 6.01 -7.51
CA LYS A 358 16.41 6.64 -8.79
C LYS A 358 15.04 6.22 -9.34
N ALA A 359 14.43 5.16 -8.79
CA ALA A 359 13.06 4.77 -9.11
C ALA A 359 12.03 5.77 -8.55
N ASP A 360 12.38 6.46 -7.45
CA ASP A 360 11.53 7.45 -6.78
C ASP A 360 11.60 8.82 -7.50
N GLU A 361 12.57 9.00 -8.40
CA GLU A 361 12.73 10.23 -9.19
C GLU A 361 11.72 10.27 -10.35
N PRO A 362 10.96 11.36 -10.54
CA PRO A 362 10.04 11.47 -11.67
C PRO A 362 10.74 11.33 -13.03
N LEU A 363 10.06 10.72 -14.01
CA LEU A 363 10.50 10.72 -15.41
C LEU A 363 10.25 12.12 -16.02
N GLN A 364 11.32 12.84 -16.36
CA GLN A 364 11.21 14.18 -16.99
C GLN A 364 10.49 14.12 -18.35
N GLY A 365 10.73 13.07 -19.14
CA GLY A 365 10.05 12.84 -20.41
C GLY A 365 8.55 12.68 -20.23
N ARG A 366 8.13 11.87 -19.24
CA ARG A 366 6.72 11.73 -18.84
C ARG A 366 6.11 13.05 -18.39
N GLN A 367 6.80 13.85 -17.57
CA GLN A 367 6.30 15.16 -17.13
C GLN A 367 6.09 16.11 -18.31
N GLN A 368 7.03 16.17 -19.25
CA GLN A 368 6.90 16.99 -20.46
C GLN A 368 5.81 16.50 -21.39
N ARG A 369 5.65 15.18 -21.58
CA ARG A 369 4.55 14.59 -22.35
C ARG A 369 3.19 14.89 -21.71
N MET A 370 3.09 14.79 -20.39
CA MET A 370 1.88 15.16 -19.65
C MET A 370 1.57 16.66 -19.79
N GLN A 371 2.56 17.54 -19.68
CA GLN A 371 2.39 18.98 -19.91
C GLN A 371 2.01 19.29 -21.37
N GLY A 372 2.58 18.58 -22.34
CA GLY A 372 2.26 18.72 -23.76
C GLY A 372 0.85 18.24 -24.13
N GLN A 373 0.40 17.13 -23.53
CA GLN A 373 -0.98 16.66 -23.65
C GLN A 373 -1.96 17.61 -22.97
N GLN A 374 -1.59 18.20 -21.83
CA GLN A 374 -2.37 19.27 -21.18
C GLN A 374 -2.44 20.54 -22.04
N ALA A 375 -1.35 20.92 -22.72
CA ALA A 375 -1.33 22.07 -23.63
C ALA A 375 -2.19 21.85 -24.88
N GLN A 376 -2.21 20.63 -25.43
CA GLN A 376 -3.10 20.27 -26.55
C GLN A 376 -4.57 20.12 -26.11
N ALA A 377 -4.82 19.59 -24.92
CA ALA A 377 -6.16 19.56 -24.33
C ALA A 377 -6.70 20.97 -24.03
N ALA A 378 -5.82 21.89 -23.59
CA ALA A 378 -6.16 23.30 -23.38
C ALA A 378 -6.48 24.07 -24.68
N GLN A 379 -5.96 23.62 -25.83
CA GLN A 379 -6.32 24.17 -27.14
C GLN A 379 -7.59 23.54 -27.75
N GLY A 380 -8.04 22.40 -27.22
CA GLY A 380 -9.28 21.72 -27.64
C GLY A 380 -10.54 22.12 -26.86
N SER A 381 -10.41 22.88 -25.76
CA SER A 381 -11.52 23.25 -24.88
C SER A 381 -11.84 24.76 -24.96
N SER A 382 -12.26 25.24 -26.12
CA SER A 382 -12.89 26.56 -26.23
C SER A 382 -14.31 26.40 -26.78
N GLN A 383 -15.24 26.01 -25.90
CA GLN A 383 -16.68 26.28 -26.00
C GLN A 383 -17.39 25.86 -24.69
N GLY A 384 -17.34 26.74 -23.70
CA GLY A 384 -18.09 26.67 -22.43
C GLY A 384 -18.00 28.05 -21.75
N ALA A 385 -19.09 28.54 -21.19
CA ALA A 385 -19.18 29.90 -20.60
C ALA A 385 -18.13 30.07 -19.49
N GLY A 386 -17.16 30.98 -19.68
CA GLY A 386 -15.97 31.05 -18.84
C GLY A 386 -16.23 31.33 -17.36
N PHE A 387 -15.47 30.64 -16.50
CA PHE A 387 -15.39 30.87 -15.07
C PHE A 387 -14.99 32.32 -14.73
N ASP A 388 -15.87 33.05 -14.03
CA ASP A 388 -15.58 34.36 -13.44
C ASP A 388 -15.39 34.25 -11.92
N ALA A 389 -14.13 34.32 -11.49
CA ALA A 389 -13.76 34.29 -10.07
C ALA A 389 -14.35 35.47 -9.28
N GLN A 390 -14.68 36.61 -9.92
CA GLN A 390 -15.20 37.80 -9.23
C GLN A 390 -16.65 37.64 -8.76
N ALA A 391 -17.37 36.64 -9.28
CA ALA A 391 -18.74 36.33 -8.89
C ALA A 391 -18.84 35.68 -7.50
N TRP A 392 -17.74 35.14 -6.97
CA TRP A 392 -17.70 34.40 -5.71
C TRP A 392 -16.90 35.19 -4.66
N ARG A 393 -17.21 34.97 -3.37
CA ARG A 393 -16.53 35.68 -2.27
C ARG A 393 -16.30 34.75 -1.09
N LYS A 394 -15.13 34.88 -0.47
CA LYS A 394 -14.82 34.25 0.82
C LYS A 394 -15.46 35.07 1.95
N PRO A 395 -16.33 34.48 2.79
CA PRO A 395 -16.74 35.10 4.05
C PRO A 395 -15.56 35.37 4.99
N ASP A 396 -15.71 36.30 5.94
CA ASP A 396 -14.68 36.51 6.97
C ASP A 396 -14.62 35.36 7.98
N ASP A 397 -13.52 35.25 8.73
CA ASP A 397 -13.28 34.13 9.65
C ASP A 397 -14.37 33.98 10.72
N ALA A 398 -14.93 35.09 11.19
CA ALA A 398 -15.98 35.09 12.20
C ALA A 398 -17.26 34.47 11.65
N ALA A 399 -17.64 34.81 10.40
CA ALA A 399 -18.74 34.19 9.69
C ALA A 399 -18.47 32.71 9.41
N LEU A 400 -17.26 32.34 8.97
CA LEU A 400 -16.90 30.94 8.70
C LEU A 400 -17.06 30.05 9.93
N ARG A 401 -16.63 30.53 11.11
CA ARG A 401 -16.77 29.78 12.38
C ARG A 401 -18.22 29.57 12.81
N GLN A 402 -19.15 30.38 12.31
CA GLN A 402 -20.59 30.22 12.58
C GLN A 402 -21.29 29.35 11.53
N GLN A 403 -20.83 29.40 10.28
CA GLN A 403 -21.47 28.73 9.14
C GLN A 403 -20.98 27.30 8.93
N LEU A 404 -19.69 27.05 9.17
CA LEU A 404 -19.07 25.75 8.96
C LEU A 404 -19.13 24.90 10.23
N THR A 405 -19.30 23.59 10.04
CA THR A 405 -19.05 22.64 11.13
C THR A 405 -17.56 22.66 11.51
N PRO A 406 -17.19 22.23 12.73
CA PRO A 406 -15.78 22.17 13.14
C PRO A 406 -14.89 21.39 12.16
N GLU A 407 -15.42 20.31 11.58
CA GLU A 407 -14.69 19.47 10.62
C GLU A 407 -14.49 20.17 9.28
N GLN A 408 -15.54 20.82 8.75
CA GLN A 408 -15.43 21.63 7.53
C GLN A 408 -14.45 22.78 7.69
N TYR A 409 -14.46 23.46 8.86
CA TYR A 409 -13.51 24.53 9.15
C TYR A 409 -12.07 23.98 9.25
N ARG A 410 -11.86 22.87 9.96
CA ARG A 410 -10.55 22.21 10.09
C ARG A 410 -9.98 21.81 8.73
N ILE A 411 -10.82 21.25 7.85
CA ILE A 411 -10.41 20.84 6.51
C ILE A 411 -10.11 22.07 5.67
N THR A 412 -11.11 22.93 5.43
CA THR A 412 -10.99 24.03 4.47
C THR A 412 -10.02 25.12 4.89
N GLN A 413 -9.92 25.46 6.18
CA GLN A 413 -9.10 26.57 6.66
C GLN A 413 -7.78 26.13 7.31
N GLN A 414 -7.67 24.89 7.76
CA GLN A 414 -6.48 24.39 8.49
C GLN A 414 -5.77 23.24 7.76
N SER A 415 -6.12 23.00 6.48
CA SER A 415 -5.54 21.94 5.64
C SER A 415 -5.68 20.54 6.26
N GLY A 416 -6.77 20.32 6.99
CA GLY A 416 -7.12 19.02 7.53
C GLY A 416 -7.59 18.06 6.43
N THR A 417 -7.53 16.76 6.72
CA THR A 417 -8.09 15.70 5.86
C THR A 417 -9.13 14.92 6.65
N GLU A 418 -10.31 14.70 6.08
CA GLU A 418 -11.35 13.83 6.66
C GLU A 418 -10.92 12.36 6.56
N ARG A 419 -11.56 11.49 7.33
CA ARG A 419 -11.25 10.06 7.29
C ARG A 419 -11.71 9.42 5.99
N ALA A 420 -10.90 8.52 5.43
CA ALA A 420 -11.30 7.70 4.29
C ALA A 420 -12.63 6.97 4.56
N PHE A 421 -13.48 6.89 3.54
CA PHE A 421 -14.79 6.24 3.52
C PHE A 421 -15.81 6.84 4.51
N SER A 422 -15.53 8.03 5.07
CA SER A 422 -16.39 8.62 6.10
C SER A 422 -17.43 9.60 5.56
N HIS A 423 -17.17 10.24 4.42
CA HIS A 423 -18.09 11.21 3.83
C HIS A 423 -19.00 10.56 2.80
N ALA A 424 -20.29 10.91 2.83
CA ALA A 424 -21.31 10.35 1.93
C ALA A 424 -20.98 10.56 0.43
N TYR A 425 -20.17 11.56 0.11
CA TYR A 425 -19.79 11.89 -1.27
C TYR A 425 -18.79 10.91 -1.88
N ASP A 426 -18.12 10.08 -1.08
CA ASP A 426 -17.30 8.98 -1.61
C ASP A 426 -18.15 8.10 -2.55
N HIS A 427 -19.34 7.70 -2.09
CA HIS A 427 -20.27 6.83 -2.84
C HIS A 427 -21.41 7.56 -3.57
N LEU A 428 -21.43 8.90 -3.56
CA LEU A 428 -22.45 9.67 -4.28
C LEU A 428 -22.07 9.79 -5.76
N PHE A 429 -22.90 9.24 -6.65
CA PHE A 429 -22.72 9.33 -8.12
C PHE A 429 -23.94 9.91 -8.83
N GLU A 430 -24.82 10.59 -8.09
CA GLU A 430 -25.98 11.26 -8.67
C GLU A 430 -25.57 12.39 -9.62
N PRO A 431 -26.34 12.66 -10.69
CA PRO A 431 -26.08 13.78 -11.58
C PRO A 431 -26.18 15.13 -10.84
N GLY A 432 -25.13 15.94 -10.92
CA GLY A 432 -25.07 17.26 -10.29
C GLY A 432 -23.67 17.86 -10.32
N ILE A 433 -23.48 18.93 -9.56
CA ILE A 433 -22.17 19.56 -9.36
C ILE A 433 -21.78 19.60 -7.89
N TYR A 434 -20.48 19.67 -7.64
CA TYR A 434 -19.89 19.86 -6.33
C TYR A 434 -19.32 21.28 -6.27
N VAL A 435 -19.80 22.06 -5.32
CA VAL A 435 -19.38 23.45 -5.11
C VAL A 435 -18.55 23.57 -3.84
N ASP A 436 -17.71 24.59 -3.73
CA ASP A 436 -16.99 24.91 -2.50
C ASP A 436 -18.02 25.18 -1.39
N VAL A 437 -17.89 24.50 -0.25
CA VAL A 437 -18.75 24.72 0.91
C VAL A 437 -18.63 26.14 1.48
N VAL A 438 -17.51 26.83 1.22
CA VAL A 438 -17.19 28.16 1.73
C VAL A 438 -17.74 29.27 0.82
N SER A 439 -17.36 29.29 -0.45
CA SER A 439 -17.71 30.37 -1.39
C SER A 439 -18.95 30.05 -2.23
N GLY A 440 -19.34 28.78 -2.33
CA GLY A 440 -20.36 28.30 -3.26
C GLY A 440 -19.88 28.22 -4.71
N GLU A 441 -18.60 28.45 -5.00
CA GLU A 441 -18.07 28.39 -6.36
C GLU A 441 -18.08 26.96 -6.91
N PRO A 442 -18.49 26.71 -8.17
CA PRO A 442 -18.46 25.38 -8.77
C PRO A 442 -17.04 24.84 -8.91
N LEU A 443 -16.80 23.63 -8.42
CA LEU A 443 -15.47 23.01 -8.43
C LEU A 443 -15.40 21.77 -9.30
N PHE A 444 -16.39 20.86 -9.21
CA PHE A 444 -16.38 19.59 -9.93
C PHE A 444 -17.76 19.22 -10.48
N SER A 445 -17.78 18.51 -11.61
CA SER A 445 -19.01 17.92 -12.16
C SER A 445 -19.09 16.44 -11.80
N SER A 446 -20.29 15.92 -11.56
CA SER A 446 -20.52 14.48 -11.40
C SER A 446 -20.10 13.68 -12.64
N ALA A 447 -20.09 14.30 -13.83
CA ALA A 447 -19.66 13.65 -15.08
C ALA A 447 -18.18 13.23 -15.07
N ASP A 448 -17.36 13.92 -14.27
CA ASP A 448 -15.93 13.62 -14.11
C ASP A 448 -15.64 12.87 -12.81
N LYS A 449 -16.66 12.58 -11.99
CA LYS A 449 -16.50 11.77 -10.79
C LYS A 449 -16.34 10.30 -11.17
N PHE A 450 -15.47 9.60 -10.46
CA PHE A 450 -15.29 8.16 -10.61
C PHE A 450 -15.01 7.49 -9.27
N ASP A 451 -15.25 6.18 -9.18
CA ASP A 451 -14.90 5.40 -8.00
C ASP A 451 -13.40 5.08 -8.02
N SER A 452 -12.65 5.69 -7.11
CA SER A 452 -11.21 5.43 -6.96
C SER A 452 -10.91 4.33 -5.95
N GLY A 453 -11.88 3.91 -5.12
CA GLY A 453 -11.63 3.03 -3.97
C GLY A 453 -10.71 3.61 -2.88
N CYS A 454 -10.38 4.90 -2.94
CA CYS A 454 -9.48 5.53 -1.97
C CYS A 454 -10.16 6.02 -0.69
N GLY A 455 -11.50 6.12 -0.70
CA GLY A 455 -12.30 6.60 0.41
C GLY A 455 -12.58 8.09 0.43
N TRP A 456 -12.30 8.81 -0.66
CA TRP A 456 -12.67 10.21 -0.83
C TRP A 456 -13.26 10.42 -2.24
N PRO A 457 -14.21 11.35 -2.40
CA PRO A 457 -14.73 11.68 -3.73
C PRO A 457 -13.60 12.06 -4.68
N SER A 458 -13.56 11.35 -5.80
CA SER A 458 -12.46 11.43 -6.77
C SER A 458 -12.96 11.89 -8.13
N PHE A 459 -12.26 12.85 -8.73
CA PHE A 459 -12.63 13.44 -10.02
C PHE A 459 -11.45 13.40 -11.00
N THR A 460 -11.73 13.30 -12.30
CA THR A 460 -10.67 13.27 -13.32
C THR A 460 -10.16 14.66 -13.68
N ARG A 461 -10.98 15.70 -13.46
CA ARG A 461 -10.66 17.11 -13.69
C ARG A 461 -11.62 18.02 -12.92
N PRO A 462 -11.24 19.28 -12.64
CA PRO A 462 -12.18 20.29 -12.17
C PRO A 462 -13.24 20.62 -13.25
N ILE A 463 -14.35 21.21 -12.83
CA ILE A 463 -15.42 21.67 -13.72
C ILE A 463 -14.88 22.67 -14.74
N GLU A 464 -14.01 23.58 -14.28
CA GLU A 464 -13.15 24.40 -15.12
C GLU A 464 -11.75 24.48 -14.50
N GLN A 465 -10.71 24.50 -15.33
CA GLN A 465 -9.33 24.54 -14.82
C GLN A 465 -9.05 25.80 -13.97
N ALA A 466 -9.77 26.89 -14.25
CA ALA A 466 -9.68 28.12 -13.47
C ALA A 466 -10.39 28.02 -12.10
N ALA A 467 -11.20 27.00 -11.81
CA ALA A 467 -11.88 26.89 -10.52
C ALA A 467 -10.95 26.51 -9.35
N VAL A 468 -9.78 25.92 -9.64
CA VAL A 468 -8.83 25.43 -8.64
C VAL A 468 -7.42 25.99 -8.82
N THR A 469 -6.63 25.92 -7.76
CA THR A 469 -5.19 26.20 -7.75
C THR A 469 -4.43 25.01 -7.17
N GLU A 470 -3.20 24.82 -7.64
CA GLU A 470 -2.34 23.69 -7.28
C GLU A 470 -1.06 24.20 -6.60
N HIS A 471 -0.68 23.59 -5.48
CA HIS A 471 0.46 24.02 -4.66
C HIS A 471 1.32 22.82 -4.26
N GLU A 472 2.64 23.02 -4.13
CA GLU A 472 3.52 21.96 -3.62
C GLU A 472 3.29 21.75 -2.12
N ASP A 473 3.06 20.49 -1.72
CA ASP A 473 2.88 20.09 -0.33
C ASP A 473 3.95 19.08 0.08
N LEU A 474 4.78 19.49 1.05
CA LEU A 474 5.88 18.70 1.63
C LEU A 474 5.55 18.16 3.04
N SER A 475 4.30 18.34 3.50
CA SER A 475 3.84 17.84 4.79
C SER A 475 3.97 16.32 4.89
N TYR A 476 4.09 15.83 6.12
CA TYR A 476 4.26 14.40 6.42
C TYR A 476 5.45 13.74 5.71
N ASN A 477 6.45 14.53 5.29
CA ASN A 477 7.63 14.07 4.56
C ASN A 477 7.28 13.33 3.25
N MET A 478 6.16 13.71 2.64
CA MET A 478 5.73 13.27 1.32
C MET A 478 5.81 14.46 0.36
N ARG A 479 5.98 14.21 -0.94
CA ARG A 479 5.83 15.24 -1.97
C ARG A 479 4.52 15.04 -2.69
N ARG A 480 3.58 15.96 -2.51
CA ARG A 480 2.22 15.92 -3.09
C ARG A 480 1.88 17.27 -3.73
N VAL A 481 0.78 17.30 -4.48
CA VAL A 481 0.24 18.54 -5.04
C VAL A 481 -1.10 18.81 -4.35
N GLU A 482 -1.13 19.81 -3.49
CA GLU A 482 -2.34 20.29 -2.82
C GLU A 482 -3.26 20.99 -3.83
N VAL A 483 -4.55 20.75 -3.72
CA VAL A 483 -5.60 21.41 -4.52
C VAL A 483 -6.41 22.31 -3.61
N ARG A 484 -6.56 23.57 -4.02
CA ARG A 484 -7.38 24.58 -3.32
C ARG A 484 -8.38 25.24 -4.23
N SER A 485 -9.50 25.70 -3.69
CA SER A 485 -10.46 26.51 -4.45
C SER A 485 -9.86 27.87 -4.80
N ARG A 486 -10.10 28.38 -6.02
CA ARG A 486 -9.46 29.63 -6.47
C ARG A 486 -9.95 30.83 -5.66
N THR A 487 -11.25 30.93 -5.36
CA THR A 487 -11.80 32.17 -4.80
C THR A 487 -11.74 32.20 -3.28
N ALA A 488 -12.02 31.08 -2.62
CA ALA A 488 -12.01 31.01 -1.16
C ALA A 488 -10.70 30.52 -0.55
N ASP A 489 -9.74 30.06 -1.35
CA ASP A 489 -8.50 29.44 -0.87
C ASP A 489 -8.79 28.31 0.14
N SER A 490 -9.89 27.59 -0.08
CA SER A 490 -10.27 26.44 0.73
C SER A 490 -9.37 25.27 0.38
N HIS A 491 -8.75 24.63 1.38
CA HIS A 491 -8.11 23.33 1.16
C HIS A 491 -9.17 22.30 0.75
N LEU A 492 -8.98 21.72 -0.44
CA LEU A 492 -9.89 20.72 -1.01
C LEU A 492 -9.32 19.32 -0.83
N GLY A 493 -8.03 19.13 -1.13
CA GLY A 493 -7.37 17.82 -1.06
C GLY A 493 -6.09 17.81 -1.89
N HIS A 494 -5.87 16.76 -2.66
CA HIS A 494 -4.65 16.58 -3.45
C HIS A 494 -4.95 16.00 -4.84
N VAL A 495 -4.09 16.31 -5.81
CA VAL A 495 -4.15 15.72 -7.16
C VAL A 495 -3.00 14.73 -7.36
N PHE A 496 -3.32 13.58 -7.94
CA PHE A 496 -2.39 12.49 -8.19
C PHE A 496 -2.41 12.07 -9.67
N PRO A 497 -1.27 11.63 -10.24
CA PRO A 497 -1.18 11.17 -11.62
C PRO A 497 -1.54 9.69 -11.77
N ASP A 498 -2.54 9.22 -11.02
CA ASP A 498 -2.98 7.81 -10.94
C ASP A 498 -4.49 7.64 -11.23
N GLY A 499 -5.10 8.61 -11.92
CA GLY A 499 -6.51 8.54 -12.34
C GLY A 499 -6.73 7.83 -13.69
N PRO A 500 -7.99 7.64 -14.11
CA PRO A 500 -8.35 7.00 -15.37
C PRO A 500 -7.70 7.67 -16.59
N ARG A 501 -6.88 6.92 -17.33
CA ARG A 501 -6.09 7.45 -18.45
C ARG A 501 -6.95 7.92 -19.62
N ASP A 502 -8.03 7.21 -19.92
CA ASP A 502 -9.02 7.58 -20.94
C ASP A 502 -9.69 8.93 -20.64
N LYS A 503 -9.61 9.41 -19.40
CA LYS A 503 -10.18 10.69 -18.93
C LYS A 503 -9.13 11.72 -18.50
N GLY A 504 -7.86 11.54 -18.90
CA GLY A 504 -6.78 12.52 -18.66
C GLY A 504 -5.75 12.10 -17.61
N GLY A 505 -5.91 10.95 -16.95
CA GLY A 505 -4.88 10.34 -16.09
C GLY A 505 -4.68 11.00 -14.72
N LEU A 506 -5.47 12.04 -14.39
CA LEU A 506 -5.42 12.72 -13.11
C LEU A 506 -6.53 12.22 -12.18
N ARG A 507 -6.22 12.19 -10.90
CA ARG A 507 -7.17 11.94 -9.82
C ARG A 507 -7.12 13.08 -8.82
N TYR A 508 -8.15 13.90 -8.84
CA TYR A 508 -8.41 14.91 -7.82
C TYR A 508 -9.11 14.21 -6.66
N CYS A 509 -8.36 13.90 -5.61
CA CYS A 509 -8.82 13.22 -4.39
C CYS A 509 -9.22 14.30 -3.37
N ILE A 510 -10.52 14.55 -3.23
CA ILE A 510 -11.05 15.74 -2.56
C ILE A 510 -11.77 15.35 -1.27
N ASN A 511 -11.63 16.13 -0.21
CA ASN A 511 -12.40 15.95 1.01
C ASN A 511 -13.88 16.28 0.72
N GLY A 512 -14.79 15.35 0.98
CA GLY A 512 -16.21 15.57 0.85
C GLY A 512 -16.72 16.73 1.72
N ALA A 513 -16.18 16.90 2.93
CA ALA A 513 -16.51 18.01 3.80
C ALA A 513 -16.08 19.39 3.27
N SER A 514 -15.17 19.45 2.29
CA SER A 514 -14.87 20.72 1.59
C SER A 514 -15.90 21.09 0.52
N LEU A 515 -16.84 20.18 0.23
CA LEU A 515 -17.80 20.29 -0.86
C LEU A 515 -19.24 20.38 -0.36
N ARG A 516 -20.10 20.96 -1.21
CA ARG A 516 -21.56 20.84 -1.13
C ARG A 516 -22.08 20.35 -2.47
N PHE A 517 -22.84 19.26 -2.48
CA PHE A 517 -23.43 18.72 -3.70
C PHE A 517 -24.74 19.41 -4.06
N ILE A 518 -24.92 19.73 -5.35
CA ILE A 518 -26.12 20.33 -5.92
C ILE A 518 -26.67 19.37 -6.98
N PRO A 519 -27.80 18.68 -6.72
CA PRO A 519 -28.40 17.78 -7.69
C PRO A 519 -28.82 18.51 -8.97
N LEU A 520 -28.69 17.85 -10.12
CA LEU A 520 -29.01 18.41 -11.45
C LEU A 520 -30.41 19.07 -11.50
N ALA A 521 -31.38 18.45 -10.84
CA ALA A 521 -32.76 18.95 -10.78
C ALA A 521 -32.89 20.29 -10.03
N GLN A 522 -31.97 20.60 -9.11
CA GLN A 522 -31.98 21.79 -8.26
C GLN A 522 -31.01 22.88 -8.75
N MET A 523 -30.17 22.59 -9.75
CA MET A 523 -29.15 23.53 -10.22
C MET A 523 -29.74 24.84 -10.72
N GLU A 524 -30.89 24.82 -11.40
CA GLU A 524 -31.52 26.05 -11.92
C GLU A 524 -31.98 26.97 -10.78
N GLU A 525 -32.74 26.40 -9.84
CA GLU A 525 -33.31 27.10 -8.69
C GLU A 525 -32.21 27.65 -7.77
N GLN A 526 -31.10 26.94 -7.64
CA GLN A 526 -29.96 27.35 -6.82
C GLN A 526 -28.95 28.26 -7.56
N GLY A 527 -29.26 28.72 -8.77
CA GLY A 527 -28.42 29.69 -9.50
C GLY A 527 -27.23 29.09 -10.27
N TYR A 528 -27.19 27.76 -10.44
CA TYR A 528 -26.16 27.02 -11.16
C TYR A 528 -26.61 26.54 -12.55
N GLY A 529 -27.70 27.10 -13.10
CA GLY A 529 -28.26 26.70 -14.40
C GLY A 529 -27.25 26.69 -15.55
N ALA A 530 -26.31 27.63 -15.56
CA ALA A 530 -25.25 27.74 -16.57
C ALA A 530 -24.31 26.51 -16.62
N TYR A 531 -24.21 25.72 -15.55
CA TYR A 531 -23.30 24.57 -15.46
C TYR A 531 -23.98 23.24 -15.82
N LYS A 532 -25.27 23.21 -16.12
CA LYS A 532 -26.02 21.96 -16.40
C LYS A 532 -25.43 21.17 -17.58
N ALA A 533 -24.94 21.85 -18.60
CA ALA A 533 -24.28 21.23 -19.75
C ALA A 533 -23.00 20.45 -19.35
N GLN A 534 -22.35 20.83 -18.25
CA GLN A 534 -21.15 20.13 -17.77
C GLN A 534 -21.46 18.81 -17.04
N VAL A 535 -22.72 18.62 -16.63
CA VAL A 535 -23.22 17.39 -15.99
C VAL A 535 -23.74 16.40 -17.04
N GLN A 536 -24.27 16.90 -18.16
CA GLN A 536 -25.00 16.11 -19.17
C GLN A 536 -24.12 15.68 -20.37
N ARG A 537 -22.80 15.66 -20.20
CA ARG A 537 -21.83 15.45 -21.30
C ARG A 537 -21.37 14.02 -21.45
#